data_AF-W8U3J6-F1
#
_entry.id   AF-W8U3J6-F1
#
_cell.length_a   1.000
_cell.length_b   1.000
_cell.length_c   1.000
_cell.angle_alpha   90.00
_cell.angle_beta   90.00
_cell.angle_gamma   90.00
#
_symmetry.space_group_name_H-M   'P 1'
#
loop_
_entity.id
_entity.type
_entity.pdbx_description
1 polymer ?
#
loop_
_entity_poly.entity_id
_entity_poly.type
_entity_poly.pdbx_seq_one_letter_code
_entity_poly.pdbx_strand_id
1 'polypeptide(L)'
;MNEGKGEQSSRKKINYERLAVNMAVVLIFVYVCITLVKQEITIRKYKAQIASIERNIKSEESEIKVLRKRIEEAGSLESVERIARERLKMVKPGEIMYIDSQGGK
;
A
#
# COMPACT_ATOMS: atom_id res chain seq x y z
N MET A 1 -43.67 -76.16 1.67
CA MET A 1 -44.69 -75.73 2.64
C MET A 1 -44.05 -74.70 3.55
N ASN A 2 -44.51 -73.44 3.45
CA ASN A 2 -44.57 -72.34 4.44
C ASN A 2 -43.48 -72.17 5.53
N GLU A 3 -43.05 -70.98 5.91
CA GLU A 3 -43.41 -69.60 5.54
C GLU A 3 -42.35 -68.68 6.14
N GLY A 4 -42.16 -67.52 5.53
CA GLY A 4 -41.20 -66.52 5.96
C GLY A 4 -41.49 -65.93 7.34
N LYS A 5 -40.44 -65.38 7.94
CA LYS A 5 -40.57 -64.36 8.98
C LYS A 5 -39.82 -63.12 8.52
N GLY A 6 -40.63 -62.12 8.17
CA GLY A 6 -40.22 -60.87 7.55
C GLY A 6 -39.36 -60.00 8.45
N GLU A 7 -38.45 -59.31 7.79
CA GLU A 7 -37.68 -58.19 8.31
C GLU A 7 -38.64 -57.07 8.75
N GLN A 8 -38.68 -56.78 10.05
CA GLN A 8 -39.35 -55.60 10.57
C GLN A 8 -38.43 -54.38 10.43
N SER A 9 -38.47 -53.72 9.27
CA SER A 9 -37.87 -52.38 9.10
C SER A 9 -38.82 -51.31 9.69
N SER A 10 -38.54 -50.86 10.90
CA SER A 10 -39.24 -49.74 11.54
C SER A 10 -39.03 -48.44 10.76
N ARG A 11 -40.08 -47.94 10.07
CA ARG A 11 -40.06 -46.62 9.43
C ARG A 11 -40.07 -45.54 10.51
N LYS A 12 -38.90 -44.94 10.78
CA LYS A 12 -38.80 -43.75 11.64
C LYS A 12 -39.60 -42.60 11.02
N LYS A 13 -40.62 -42.11 11.73
CA LYS A 13 -41.38 -40.91 11.35
C LYS A 13 -40.50 -39.68 11.63
N ILE A 14 -40.12 -38.97 10.58
CA ILE A 14 -39.28 -37.76 10.69
C ILE A 14 -40.18 -36.57 11.04
N ASN A 15 -39.79 -35.79 12.05
CA ASN A 15 -40.49 -34.58 12.45
C ASN A 15 -40.03 -33.41 11.57
N TYR A 16 -40.76 -33.14 10.49
CA TYR A 16 -40.40 -32.14 9.48
C TYR A 16 -40.23 -30.71 10.05
N GLU A 17 -41.04 -30.33 11.04
CA GLU A 17 -40.90 -29.06 11.78
C GLU A 17 -39.50 -28.86 12.37
N ARG A 18 -39.00 -29.88 13.09
CA ARG A 18 -37.65 -29.83 13.70
C ARG A 18 -36.54 -29.89 12.66
N LEU A 19 -36.77 -30.63 11.57
CA LEU A 19 -35.80 -30.72 10.47
C LEU A 19 -35.66 -29.37 9.75
N ALA A 20 -36.77 -28.67 9.51
CA ALA A 20 -36.77 -27.37 8.86
C ALA A 20 -36.06 -26.30 9.69
N VAL A 21 -36.32 -26.25 11.00
CA VAL A 21 -35.65 -25.31 11.92
C VAL A 21 -34.15 -25.57 11.97
N ASN A 22 -33.73 -26.83 12.11
CA ASN A 22 -32.30 -27.16 12.11
C ASN A 22 -31.62 -26.80 10.78
N MET A 23 -32.30 -27.01 9.66
CA MET A 23 -31.79 -26.65 8.34
C MET A 23 -31.65 -25.14 8.17
N ALA A 24 -32.62 -24.35 8.66
CA ALA A 24 -32.53 -22.89 8.67
C ALA A 24 -31.35 -22.38 9.52
N VAL A 25 -31.13 -22.98 10.70
CA VAL A 25 -29.97 -22.63 11.57
C VAL A 25 -28.65 -22.93 10.87
N VAL A 26 -28.54 -24.07 10.20
CA VAL A 26 -27.33 -24.43 9.43
C VAL A 26 -27.09 -23.43 8.29
N LEU A 27 -28.13 -23.02 7.56
CA LEU A 27 -27.99 -22.03 6.49
C LEU A 27 -27.50 -20.67 7.02
N ILE A 28 -28.05 -20.21 8.14
CA ILE A 28 -27.60 -18.98 8.80
C ILE A 28 -26.13 -19.11 9.22
N PHE A 29 -25.75 -20.24 9.81
CA PHE A 29 -24.38 -20.47 10.23
C PHE A 29 -23.40 -20.44 9.04
N VAL A 30 -23.74 -21.09 7.94
CA VAL A 30 -22.94 -21.07 6.70
C VAL A 30 -22.80 -19.65 6.15
N TYR A 31 -23.89 -18.87 6.14
CA TYR A 31 -23.86 -17.47 5.70
C TYR A 31 -22.92 -16.61 6.56
N VAL A 32 -22.98 -16.77 7.89
CA VAL A 32 -22.09 -16.08 8.82
C VAL A 32 -20.64 -16.47 8.58
N CYS A 33 -20.33 -17.77 8.45
CA CYS A 33 -18.98 -18.24 8.15
C CYS A 33 -18.41 -17.64 6.86
N ILE A 34 -19.20 -17.63 5.78
CA ILE A 34 -18.78 -17.03 4.50
C ILE A 34 -18.51 -15.52 4.68
N THR A 35 -19.35 -14.83 5.42
CA THR A 35 -19.21 -13.38 5.66
C THR A 35 -17.94 -13.08 6.45
N LEU A 36 -17.65 -13.86 7.50
CA LEU A 36 -16.43 -13.71 8.30
C LEU A 36 -15.16 -13.92 7.47
N VAL A 37 -15.13 -14.93 6.60
CA VAL A 37 -13.99 -15.18 5.70
C VAL A 37 -13.77 -14.00 4.74
N LYS A 38 -14.85 -13.45 4.17
CA LYS A 38 -14.76 -12.26 3.29
C LYS A 38 -14.27 -11.03 4.05
N GLN A 39 -14.70 -10.85 5.29
CA GLN A 39 -14.26 -9.75 6.15
C GLN A 39 -12.76 -9.85 6.46
N GLU A 40 -12.25 -11.04 6.80
CA GLU A 40 -10.82 -11.27 7.04
C GLU A 40 -9.95 -10.90 5.83
N ILE A 41 -10.35 -11.30 4.62
CA ILE A 41 -9.63 -10.94 3.38
C ILE A 41 -9.65 -9.41 3.18
N THR A 42 -10.80 -8.79 3.42
CA THR A 42 -10.99 -7.35 3.26
C THR A 42 -10.10 -6.56 4.22
N ILE A 43 -10.05 -6.97 5.49
CA ILE A 43 -9.18 -6.37 6.51
C ILE A 43 -7.72 -6.48 6.11
N ARG A 44 -7.28 -7.66 5.64
CA ARG A 44 -5.91 -7.86 5.16
C ARG A 44 -5.58 -6.94 3.99
N LYS A 45 -6.51 -6.79 3.04
CA LYS A 45 -6.35 -5.88 1.90
C LYS A 45 -6.25 -4.42 2.34
N TYR A 46 -7.07 -3.98 3.29
CA TYR A 46 -6.98 -2.61 3.82
C TYR A 46 -5.67 -2.37 4.57
N LYS A 47 -5.21 -3.32 5.40
CA LYS A 47 -3.91 -3.23 6.06
C LYS A 47 -2.75 -3.13 5.06
N ALA A 48 -2.77 -3.92 4.00
CA ALA A 48 -1.76 -3.85 2.95
C ALA A 48 -1.76 -2.50 2.21
N GLN A 49 -2.94 -1.95 1.93
CA GLN A 49 -3.08 -0.61 1.33
C GLN A 49 -2.53 0.49 2.24
N ILE A 50 -2.90 0.47 3.54
CA ILE A 50 -2.36 1.42 4.53
C ILE A 50 -0.84 1.36 4.56
N ALA A 51 -0.25 0.16 4.67
CA ALA A 51 1.20 -0.01 4.67
C ALA A 51 1.89 0.44 3.37
N SER A 52 1.19 0.40 2.23
CA SER A 52 1.71 0.94 0.96
C SER A 52 1.67 2.45 0.93
N ILE A 53 0.57 3.06 1.37
CA ILE A 53 0.38 4.51 1.43
C ILE A 53 1.38 5.11 2.41
N GLU A 54 1.58 4.50 3.57
CA GLU A 54 2.52 4.96 4.59
C GLU A 54 3.98 4.91 4.08
N ARG A 55 4.33 3.88 3.30
CA ARG A 55 5.63 3.84 2.62
C ARG A 55 5.78 4.96 1.60
N ASN A 56 4.74 5.26 0.84
CA ASN A 56 4.77 6.37 -0.12
C ASN A 56 4.93 7.71 0.59
N ILE A 57 4.18 7.96 1.67
CA ILE A 57 4.30 9.16 2.50
C ILE A 57 5.73 9.31 3.02
N LYS A 58 6.30 8.24 3.55
CA LYS A 58 7.68 8.26 4.08
C LYS A 58 8.71 8.53 2.99
N SER A 59 8.51 7.99 1.77
CA SER A 59 9.35 8.31 0.61
C SER A 59 9.26 9.79 0.27
N GLU A 60 8.04 10.31 0.14
CA GLU A 60 7.77 11.71 -0.19
C GLU A 60 8.35 12.67 0.85
N GLU A 61 8.19 12.37 2.14
CA GLU A 61 8.80 13.15 3.24
C GLU A 61 10.33 13.16 3.16
N SER A 62 10.94 12.02 2.79
CA SER A 62 12.38 11.93 2.60
C SER A 62 12.85 12.78 1.42
N GLU A 63 12.08 12.78 0.32
CA GLU A 63 12.35 13.61 -0.86
C GLU A 63 12.20 15.09 -0.54
N ILE A 64 11.14 15.48 0.18
CA ILE A 64 10.94 16.85 0.67
C ILE A 64 12.12 17.28 1.54
N LYS A 65 12.61 16.41 2.44
CA LYS A 65 13.76 16.73 3.29
C LYS A 65 15.04 16.94 2.49
N VAL A 66 15.28 16.10 1.48
CA VAL A 66 16.42 16.26 0.56
C VAL A 66 16.29 17.55 -0.25
N LEU A 67 15.10 17.84 -0.79
CA LEU A 67 14.84 19.07 -1.55
C LEU A 67 15.04 20.32 -0.69
N ARG A 68 14.54 20.30 0.55
CA ARG A 68 14.75 21.41 1.51
C ARG A 68 16.23 21.63 1.80
N LYS A 69 17.00 20.55 2.03
CA LYS A 69 18.46 20.66 2.21
C LYS A 69 19.14 21.25 0.98
N ARG A 70 18.74 20.86 -0.23
CA ARG A 70 19.24 21.43 -1.49
C ARG A 70 18.87 22.90 -1.65
N ILE A 71 17.65 23.31 -1.26
CA ILE A 71 17.22 24.71 -1.29
C ILE A 71 18.03 25.53 -0.27
N GLU A 72 18.28 24.99 0.91
CA GLU A 72 19.08 25.66 1.94
C GLU A 72 20.56 25.79 1.51
N GLU A 73 21.12 24.74 0.91
CA GLU A 73 22.45 24.77 0.30
C GLU A 73 22.53 25.74 -0.89
N ALA A 74 21.51 25.77 -1.76
CA ALA A 74 21.45 26.66 -2.92
C ALA A 74 21.16 28.12 -2.53
N GLY A 75 20.40 28.33 -1.46
CA GLY A 75 20.09 29.63 -0.85
C GLY A 75 21.15 30.12 0.14
N SER A 76 22.18 29.30 0.42
CA SER A 76 23.36 29.79 1.13
C SER A 76 24.01 30.92 0.31
N LEU A 77 24.42 31.99 1.00
CA LEU A 77 25.05 33.17 0.38
C LEU A 77 26.20 32.77 -0.56
N GLU A 78 26.96 31.73 -0.20
CA GLU A 78 28.07 31.21 -0.99
C GLU A 78 27.63 30.57 -2.32
N SER A 79 26.54 29.79 -2.32
CA SER A 79 25.98 29.21 -3.56
C SER A 79 25.35 30.27 -4.46
N VAL A 80 24.65 31.24 -3.89
CA VAL A 80 24.07 32.36 -4.64
C VAL A 80 25.19 33.21 -5.25
N GLU A 81 26.23 33.53 -4.48
CA GLU A 81 27.41 34.25 -4.97
C GLU A 81 28.11 33.47 -6.09
N ARG A 82 28.30 32.15 -5.93
CA ARG A 82 28.92 31.30 -6.95
C ARG A 82 28.10 31.24 -8.25
N ILE A 83 26.78 31.05 -8.16
CA ILE A 83 25.90 31.02 -9.34
C ILE A 83 25.83 32.40 -10.02
N ALA A 84 25.77 33.48 -9.24
CA ALA A 84 25.84 34.83 -9.77
C ALA A 84 27.19 35.07 -10.48
N ARG A 85 28.29 34.58 -9.90
CA ARG A 85 29.64 34.67 -10.48
C ARG A 85 29.74 33.93 -11.81
N GLU A 86 29.24 32.70 -11.88
CA GLU A 86 29.19 31.88 -13.09
C GLU A 86 28.35 32.54 -14.20
N ARG A 87 27.18 33.10 -13.85
CA ARG A 87 26.28 33.76 -14.83
C ARG A 87 26.77 35.14 -15.28
N LEU A 88 27.39 35.91 -14.38
CA LEU A 88 27.86 37.27 -14.64
C LEU A 88 29.32 37.32 -15.11
N LYS A 89 30.01 36.18 -15.19
CA LYS A 89 31.47 36.07 -15.44
C LYS A 89 32.29 36.99 -14.52
N MET A 90 31.85 37.13 -13.27
CA MET A 90 32.57 37.94 -12.27
C MET A 90 33.70 37.10 -11.66
N VAL A 91 34.70 37.74 -11.05
CA VAL A 91 35.82 37.07 -10.35
C VAL A 91 35.93 37.67 -8.94
N LYS A 92 36.49 36.93 -7.97
CA LYS A 92 36.62 37.46 -6.60
C LYS A 92 37.60 38.66 -6.59
N PRO A 93 37.47 39.61 -5.65
CA PRO A 93 38.47 40.66 -5.47
C PRO A 93 39.86 40.04 -5.29
N GLY A 94 40.77 40.24 -6.24
CA GLY A 94 42.13 39.67 -6.26
C GLY A 94 42.37 38.53 -7.27
N GLU A 95 41.37 38.09 -8.02
CA GLU A 95 41.52 37.10 -9.10
C GLU A 95 41.60 37.78 -10.47
N ILE A 96 42.55 37.37 -11.33
CA ILE A 96 42.79 37.95 -12.65
C ILE A 96 42.11 37.08 -13.72
N MET A 97 41.23 37.68 -14.53
CA MET A 97 40.60 36.97 -15.66
C MET A 97 41.62 36.78 -16.78
N TYR A 98 42.11 35.55 -16.98
CA TYR A 98 42.89 35.20 -18.18
C TYR A 98 41.94 34.98 -19.35
N ILE A 99 41.86 35.95 -20.26
CA ILE A 99 41.25 35.76 -21.57
C ILE A 99 42.36 35.28 -22.49
N ASP A 100 42.31 34.00 -22.88
CA ASP A 100 43.20 33.49 -23.91
C ASP A 100 42.75 34.05 -25.27
N SER A 101 43.37 35.17 -25.69
CA SER A 101 43.14 35.77 -26.99
C SER A 101 43.98 35.08 -28.07
N GLN A 102 43.87 33.75 -28.19
CA GLN A 102 44.50 33.00 -29.29
C GLN A 102 43.49 32.84 -30.43
N GLY A 103 43.12 33.98 -31.01
CA GLY A 103 42.50 34.13 -32.32
C GLY A 103 43.46 34.71 -33.34
N GLY A 104 44.76 34.39 -33.22
CA GLY A 104 45.80 34.81 -34.15
C GLY A 104 46.20 33.68 -35.10
N LYS A 105 45.36 33.41 -36.11
CA LYS A 105 45.74 33.05 -37.48
C LYS A 105 44.59 33.39 -38.43
#